data_AF-A0A561WKG5-F1
#
_entry.id   AF-A0A561WKG5-F1
#
_cell.length_a   1.000
_cell.length_b   1.000
_cell.length_c   1.000
_cell.angle_alpha   90.00
_cell.angle_beta   90.00
_cell.angle_gamma   90.00
#
_symmetry.space_group_name_H-M   'P 1'
#
loop_
_entity.id
_entity.type
_entity.pdbx_description
1 polymer ?
#
loop_
_entity_poly.entity_id
_entity_poly.type
_entity_poly.pdbx_seq_one_letter_code
_entity_poly.pdbx_strand_id
1 'polypeptide(L)'
;MTTLTEQAAEDFFAARAFQPGMPGFAGIAVDLLLDPACAPTGRRPLRHGFLDARSPGVVVVSGPPSPGLEVALRRMSDDLAAATRVMDQHGLSVLPFATDTVHPEGPVHAYGAATAGVRIGLEAGLDDGGPLGLRRRWALAHTLAPVLAAAFANAPLRHGRPTGWRSVRQALRRDLPVLPPGPSAPPCEPGDRRTAGPAQDLPAPRAAQTGPAQGLPIPRAAASGPARCATDPRTAWSAYVMKAPTGTGRSLRDRLRAGARLAETDLHRHLAALRPPVAARGHLEIDVADRQPGNGWRVPAAVITALLDDPRAAEEAEAATAHLADEPRLWERAARDALTDPVLAGAARACFVAAYAALARQGVSRELRDALADFTETYVGRGRCPADDLLDRAAGRV
;
A
#
# COMPACT_ATOMS: atom_id res chain seq x y z
N MET A 1 -27.82 -7.21 -25.71
CA MET A 1 -26.70 -6.85 -24.83
C MET A 1 -26.87 -5.39 -24.45
N THR A 2 -27.23 -5.11 -23.20
CA THR A 2 -27.49 -3.75 -22.70
C THR A 2 -26.19 -2.96 -22.69
N THR A 3 -26.20 -1.75 -23.26
CA THR A 3 -25.07 -0.82 -23.18
C THR A 3 -24.86 -0.39 -21.72
N LEU A 4 -23.68 -0.65 -21.18
CA LEU A 4 -23.33 -0.31 -19.80
C LEU A 4 -23.15 1.21 -19.68
N THR A 5 -23.91 1.86 -18.79
CA THR A 5 -23.86 3.32 -18.59
C THR A 5 -22.68 3.72 -17.70
N GLU A 6 -22.31 5.00 -17.69
CA GLU A 6 -21.29 5.54 -16.77
C GLU A 6 -21.65 5.24 -15.31
N GLN A 7 -22.90 5.49 -14.91
CA GLN A 7 -23.40 5.18 -13.56
C GLN A 7 -23.31 3.69 -13.23
N ALA A 8 -23.72 2.81 -14.16
CA ALA A 8 -23.65 1.37 -13.93
C ALA A 8 -22.20 0.88 -13.76
N ALA A 9 -21.23 1.49 -14.46
CA ALA A 9 -19.81 1.20 -14.26
C ALA A 9 -19.33 1.68 -12.87
N GLU A 10 -19.76 2.87 -12.45
CA GLU A 10 -19.40 3.41 -11.14
C GLU A 10 -19.92 2.55 -9.99
N ASP A 11 -21.19 2.14 -10.06
CA ASP A 11 -21.83 1.25 -9.10
C ASP A 11 -21.14 -0.12 -9.08
N PHE A 12 -20.77 -0.64 -10.26
CA PHE A 12 -20.04 -1.90 -10.40
C PHE A 12 -18.71 -1.89 -9.63
N PHE A 13 -17.95 -0.79 -9.73
CA PHE A 13 -16.68 -0.64 -9.01
C PHE A 13 -16.87 -0.38 -7.53
N ALA A 14 -17.81 0.48 -7.15
CA ALA A 14 -18.09 0.80 -5.75
C ALA A 14 -18.52 -0.45 -4.96
N ALA A 15 -19.40 -1.28 -5.54
CA ALA A 15 -19.88 -2.52 -4.92
C ALA A 15 -18.78 -3.58 -4.72
N ARG A 16 -17.66 -3.49 -5.45
CA ARG A 16 -16.54 -4.44 -5.39
C ARG A 16 -15.30 -3.87 -4.71
N ALA A 17 -15.33 -2.61 -4.29
CA ALA A 17 -14.18 -1.93 -3.69
C ALA A 17 -13.75 -2.60 -2.38
N PHE A 18 -14.69 -2.79 -1.45
CA PHE A 18 -14.41 -3.33 -0.11
C PHE A 18 -15.49 -4.27 0.37
N GLN A 19 -15.06 -5.42 0.89
CA GLN A 19 -15.85 -6.27 1.75
C GLN A 19 -15.57 -5.85 3.21
N PRO A 20 -16.61 -5.52 4.00
CA PRO A 20 -16.42 -5.21 5.41
C PRO A 20 -15.78 -6.39 6.14
N GLY A 21 -14.77 -6.10 6.95
CA GLY A 21 -14.06 -7.11 7.71
C GLY A 21 -13.21 -6.44 8.78
N MET A 22 -13.27 -6.99 10.00
CA MET A 22 -12.36 -6.56 11.06
C MET A 22 -10.93 -6.98 10.69
N PRO A 23 -9.93 -6.13 10.96
CA PRO A 23 -8.53 -6.50 10.75
C PRO A 23 -8.15 -7.77 11.49
N GLY A 24 -7.44 -8.66 10.81
CA GLY A 24 -7.00 -9.93 11.39
C GLY A 24 -6.36 -10.89 10.39
N PHE A 25 -6.53 -10.69 9.09
CA PHE A 25 -5.88 -11.47 8.04
C PHE A 25 -4.93 -10.61 7.21
N ALA A 26 -3.79 -11.19 6.88
CA ALA A 26 -2.83 -10.62 5.96
C ALA A 26 -2.66 -11.54 4.75
N GLY A 27 -2.71 -10.96 3.56
CA GLY A 27 -2.26 -11.54 2.30
C GLY A 27 -0.95 -10.90 1.89
N ILE A 28 -0.04 -11.68 1.33
CA ILE A 28 1.26 -11.19 0.86
C ILE A 28 1.47 -11.70 -0.57
N ALA A 29 1.98 -10.83 -1.43
CA ALA A 29 2.55 -11.22 -2.71
C ALA A 29 3.95 -10.62 -2.86
N VAL A 30 4.88 -11.42 -3.35
CA VAL A 30 6.27 -11.02 -3.61
C VAL A 30 6.57 -11.26 -5.08
N ASP A 31 6.88 -10.19 -5.79
CA ASP A 31 7.34 -10.26 -7.17
C ASP A 31 8.86 -10.57 -7.16
N LEU A 32 9.31 -11.45 -8.06
CA LEU A 32 10.70 -11.82 -8.25
C LEU A 32 11.12 -11.40 -9.66
N LEU A 33 12.20 -10.61 -9.73
CA LEU A 33 12.83 -10.22 -10.98
C LEU A 33 13.84 -11.30 -11.38
N LEU A 34 13.80 -11.73 -12.64
CA LEU A 34 14.57 -12.87 -13.13
C LEU A 34 15.63 -12.44 -14.16
N ASP A 35 16.77 -13.12 -14.10
CA ASP A 35 17.83 -13.08 -15.12
C ASP A 35 18.31 -14.51 -15.46
N PRO A 36 18.29 -14.94 -16.73
CA PRO A 36 17.68 -14.26 -17.87
C PRO A 36 16.15 -14.13 -17.77
N ALA A 37 15.58 -13.18 -18.49
CA ALA A 37 14.14 -12.93 -18.54
C ALA A 37 13.39 -13.98 -19.38
N CYS A 38 13.31 -15.23 -18.90
CA CYS A 38 12.60 -16.34 -19.53
C CYS A 38 11.73 -17.15 -18.54
N ALA A 39 10.97 -16.45 -17.70
CA ALA A 39 9.99 -17.02 -16.78
C ALA A 39 9.10 -18.08 -17.47
N PRO A 40 8.89 -19.25 -16.85
CA PRO A 40 7.98 -20.25 -17.39
C PRO A 40 6.55 -19.73 -17.38
N THR A 41 5.84 -19.85 -18.49
CA THR A 41 4.45 -19.40 -18.59
C THR A 41 3.51 -20.27 -17.75
N GLY A 42 2.47 -19.64 -17.19
CA GLY A 42 1.36 -20.32 -16.53
C GLY A 42 1.41 -20.28 -15.01
N ARG A 43 0.23 -20.38 -14.40
CA ARG A 43 0.05 -20.38 -12.96
C ARG A 43 0.30 -21.77 -12.39
N ARG A 44 1.18 -21.86 -11.39
CA ARG A 44 1.55 -23.10 -10.71
C ARG A 44 1.13 -23.05 -9.24
N PRO A 45 0.44 -24.07 -8.71
CA PRO A 45 0.17 -24.15 -7.28
C PRO A 45 1.47 -24.37 -6.51
N LEU A 46 1.57 -23.70 -5.36
CA LEU A 46 2.60 -23.93 -4.34
C LEU A 46 1.94 -24.59 -3.12
N ARG A 47 2.67 -24.68 -2.01
CA ARG A 47 2.15 -25.33 -0.79
C ARG A 47 0.93 -24.59 -0.24
N HIS A 48 0.97 -23.26 -0.22
CA HIS A 48 -0.12 -22.45 0.31
C HIS A 48 -0.79 -21.58 -0.76
N GLY A 49 0.01 -21.02 -1.65
CA GLY A 49 -0.42 -20.07 -2.65
C GLY A 49 -0.10 -20.54 -4.07
N PHE A 50 0.32 -19.59 -4.90
CA PHE A 50 0.61 -19.83 -6.32
C PHE A 50 1.82 -19.02 -6.78
N LEU A 51 2.55 -19.59 -7.73
CA LEU A 51 3.54 -18.91 -8.56
C LEU A 51 2.90 -18.57 -9.91
N ASP A 52 2.99 -17.32 -10.36
CA ASP A 52 2.44 -16.88 -11.63
C ASP A 52 3.43 -15.99 -12.39
N ALA A 53 3.58 -16.20 -13.70
CA ALA A 53 4.44 -15.39 -14.54
C ALA A 53 3.67 -14.18 -15.06
N ARG A 54 4.11 -12.97 -14.70
CA ARG A 54 3.51 -11.70 -15.16
C ARG A 54 4.10 -11.26 -16.49
N SER A 55 5.38 -11.54 -16.68
CA SER A 55 6.14 -11.32 -17.90
C SER A 55 7.29 -12.33 -17.94
N PRO A 56 8.05 -12.38 -19.04
CA PRO A 56 9.27 -13.19 -19.09
C PRO A 56 10.30 -12.81 -18.00
N GLY A 57 10.30 -11.57 -17.52
CA GLY A 57 11.25 -11.10 -16.50
C GLY A 57 10.72 -11.08 -15.07
N VAL A 58 9.41 -11.25 -14.86
CA VAL A 58 8.79 -11.10 -13.54
C VAL A 58 7.83 -12.24 -13.25
N VAL A 59 8.11 -12.96 -12.17
CA VAL A 59 7.19 -13.95 -11.58
C VAL A 59 6.70 -13.46 -10.23
N VAL A 60 5.53 -13.91 -9.81
CA VAL A 60 4.89 -13.47 -8.57
C VAL A 60 4.52 -14.67 -7.74
N VAL A 61 4.99 -14.70 -6.51
CA VAL A 61 4.55 -15.64 -5.48
C VAL A 61 3.44 -14.95 -4.69
N SER A 62 2.22 -15.46 -4.78
CA SER A 62 1.05 -14.91 -4.08
C SER A 62 0.56 -15.91 -3.05
N GLY A 63 0.57 -15.51 -1.77
CA GLY A 63 0.06 -16.31 -0.66
C GLY A 63 -1.45 -16.15 -0.44
N PRO A 64 -2.11 -17.08 0.25
CA PRO A 64 -3.51 -16.95 0.61
C PRO A 64 -3.68 -15.94 1.76
N PRO A 65 -4.89 -15.35 1.93
CA PRO A 65 -5.24 -14.65 3.16
C PRO A 65 -4.98 -15.55 4.36
N SER A 66 -4.23 -15.05 5.34
CA SER A 66 -3.74 -15.83 6.47
C SER A 66 -4.07 -15.14 7.79
N PRO A 67 -4.51 -15.87 8.82
CA PRO A 67 -4.90 -15.29 10.10
C PRO A 67 -3.64 -14.77 10.83
N GLY A 68 -3.46 -13.46 10.81
CA GLY A 68 -2.33 -12.76 11.40
C GLY A 68 -1.05 -12.78 10.56
N LEU A 69 -0.20 -11.80 10.85
CA LEU A 69 1.08 -11.56 10.16
C LEU A 69 2.01 -12.77 10.19
N GLU A 70 2.23 -13.39 11.36
CA GLU A 70 3.18 -14.50 11.51
C GLU A 70 2.81 -15.73 10.66
N VAL A 71 1.51 -16.02 10.52
CA VAL A 71 1.05 -17.12 9.65
C VAL A 71 1.28 -16.75 8.19
N ALA A 72 0.98 -15.51 7.79
CA ALA A 72 1.22 -15.02 6.43
C ALA A 72 2.71 -15.11 6.07
N LEU A 73 3.60 -14.64 6.96
CA LEU A 73 5.05 -14.66 6.75
C LEU A 73 5.60 -16.09 6.64
N ARG A 74 5.16 -17.01 7.50
CA ARG A 74 5.58 -18.41 7.45
C ARG A 74 5.18 -19.08 6.14
N ARG A 75 3.91 -18.93 5.75
CA ARG A 75 3.38 -19.51 4.50
C ARG A 75 4.10 -18.97 3.27
N MET A 76 4.32 -17.65 3.24
CA MET A 76 5.07 -17.00 2.15
C MET A 76 6.54 -17.43 2.13
N SER A 77 7.17 -17.63 3.28
CA SER A 77 8.56 -18.14 3.35
C SER A 77 8.68 -19.54 2.73
N ASP A 78 7.75 -20.43 3.05
CA ASP A 78 7.71 -21.79 2.46
C ASP A 78 7.50 -21.74 0.94
N ASP A 79 6.58 -20.89 0.47
CA ASP A 79 6.26 -20.74 -0.94
C ASP A 79 7.39 -20.08 -1.73
N LEU A 80 8.09 -19.07 -1.16
CA LEU A 80 9.27 -18.46 -1.75
C LEU A 80 10.45 -19.44 -1.85
N ALA A 81 10.65 -20.29 -0.84
CA ALA A 81 11.67 -21.34 -0.88
C ALA A 81 11.35 -22.39 -1.97
N ALA A 82 10.07 -22.71 -2.17
CA ALA A 82 9.64 -23.56 -3.28
C ALA A 82 9.84 -22.87 -4.64
N ALA A 83 9.42 -21.61 -4.78
CA ALA A 83 9.56 -20.86 -6.02
C ALA A 83 11.03 -20.66 -6.42
N THR A 84 11.91 -20.36 -5.46
CA THR A 84 13.36 -20.21 -5.71
C THR A 84 13.96 -21.50 -6.27
N ARG A 85 13.62 -22.67 -5.68
CA ARG A 85 14.06 -23.97 -6.22
C ARG A 85 13.56 -24.22 -7.64
N VAL A 86 12.36 -23.78 -7.99
CA VAL A 86 11.86 -23.88 -9.38
C VAL A 86 12.67 -22.99 -10.31
N MET A 87 13.02 -21.76 -9.89
CA MET A 87 13.87 -20.87 -10.69
C MET A 87 15.26 -21.48 -10.89
N ASP A 88 15.88 -22.00 -9.83
CA ASP A 88 17.20 -22.65 -9.88
C ASP A 88 17.22 -23.86 -10.83
N GLN A 89 16.17 -24.68 -10.80
CA GLN A 89 16.01 -25.82 -11.72
C GLN A 89 15.92 -25.41 -13.19
N HIS A 90 15.44 -24.20 -13.45
CA HIS A 90 15.37 -23.61 -14.80
C HIS A 90 16.62 -22.77 -15.14
N GLY A 91 17.62 -22.71 -14.27
CA GLY A 91 18.83 -21.90 -14.47
C GLY A 91 18.57 -20.39 -14.39
N LEU A 92 17.51 -19.98 -13.68
CA LEU A 92 17.09 -18.59 -13.53
C LEU A 92 17.57 -18.01 -12.21
N SER A 93 18.26 -16.87 -12.27
CA SER A 93 18.68 -16.14 -11.08
C SER A 93 17.60 -15.14 -10.65
N VAL A 94 17.34 -15.07 -9.35
CA VAL A 94 16.44 -14.05 -8.76
C VAL A 94 17.27 -12.84 -8.33
N LEU A 95 17.01 -11.68 -8.92
CA LEU A 95 17.74 -10.45 -8.64
C LEU A 95 17.31 -9.83 -7.29
N PRO A 96 18.24 -9.20 -6.53
CA PRO A 96 17.98 -8.67 -5.18
C PRO A 96 17.38 -7.25 -5.17
N PHE A 97 16.99 -6.72 -6.33
CA PHE A 97 16.49 -5.35 -6.52
C PHE A 97 15.25 -5.33 -7.39
N ALA A 98 14.55 -4.19 -7.42
CA ALA A 98 13.26 -4.08 -8.09
C ALA A 98 13.35 -4.02 -9.61
N THR A 99 14.39 -3.44 -10.20
CA THR A 99 14.62 -3.39 -11.65
C THR A 99 16.05 -2.95 -11.94
N ASP A 100 16.56 -3.33 -13.12
CA ASP A 100 17.82 -2.83 -13.71
C ASP A 100 17.72 -2.52 -15.21
N THR A 101 16.56 -2.69 -15.85
CA THR A 101 16.44 -2.50 -17.31
C THR A 101 15.55 -1.33 -17.69
N VAL A 102 14.69 -0.91 -16.76
CA VAL A 102 13.65 0.09 -17.01
C VAL A 102 14.20 1.51 -16.82
N HIS A 103 13.78 2.42 -17.70
CA HIS A 103 14.05 3.85 -17.56
C HIS A 103 12.98 4.50 -16.66
N PRO A 104 13.31 5.48 -15.80
CA PRO A 104 12.32 6.15 -14.93
C PRO A 104 11.20 6.87 -15.69
N GLU A 105 11.48 7.33 -16.91
CA GLU A 105 10.49 7.90 -17.85
C GLU A 105 9.86 6.84 -18.78
N GLY A 106 9.99 5.56 -18.42
CA GLY A 106 9.44 4.45 -19.18
C GLY A 106 7.91 4.45 -19.19
N PRO A 107 7.30 3.64 -20.07
CA PRO A 107 5.85 3.57 -20.12
C PRO A 107 5.28 2.92 -18.84
N VAL A 108 4.12 3.38 -18.38
CA VAL A 108 3.48 2.91 -17.13
C VAL A 108 3.31 1.38 -17.06
N HIS A 109 3.07 0.71 -18.19
CA HIS A 109 2.93 -0.75 -18.22
C HIS A 109 4.21 -1.50 -17.84
N ALA A 110 5.39 -0.86 -17.95
CA ALA A 110 6.66 -1.43 -17.50
C ALA A 110 6.65 -1.73 -15.99
N TYR A 111 5.84 -1.02 -15.20
CA TYR A 111 5.70 -1.25 -13.76
C TYR A 111 5.38 -2.72 -13.47
N GLY A 112 4.36 -3.28 -14.13
CA GLY A 112 3.94 -4.66 -13.88
C GLY A 112 4.73 -5.73 -14.62
N ALA A 113 5.49 -5.33 -15.65
CA ALA A 113 6.13 -6.27 -16.58
C ALA A 113 7.67 -6.33 -16.45
N ALA A 114 8.30 -5.35 -15.81
CA ALA A 114 9.76 -5.25 -15.73
C ALA A 114 10.25 -4.71 -14.38
N THR A 115 9.36 -4.64 -13.38
CA THR A 115 9.74 -4.31 -12.01
C THR A 115 9.15 -5.31 -11.02
N ALA A 116 9.78 -5.44 -9.87
CA ALA A 116 9.39 -6.33 -8.80
C ALA A 116 9.16 -5.57 -7.49
N GLY A 117 8.10 -5.90 -6.75
CA GLY A 117 7.78 -5.33 -5.45
C GLY A 117 7.28 -6.33 -4.41
N VAL A 118 6.84 -5.80 -3.28
CA VAL A 118 6.13 -6.53 -2.23
C VAL A 118 4.75 -5.88 -2.06
N ARG A 119 3.70 -6.70 -2.12
CA ARG A 119 2.31 -6.27 -2.00
C ARG A 119 1.63 -6.91 -0.81
N ILE A 120 0.90 -6.11 -0.05
CA ILE A 120 0.22 -6.53 1.18
C ILE A 120 -1.26 -6.29 1.01
N GLY A 121 -2.08 -7.31 1.25
CA GLY A 121 -3.53 -7.20 1.32
C GLY A 121 -4.00 -7.35 2.76
N LEU A 122 -4.79 -6.40 3.25
CA LEU A 122 -5.35 -6.38 4.62
C LEU A 122 -6.87 -6.19 4.55
N GLU A 123 -7.61 -6.59 5.58
CA GLU A 123 -9.02 -6.23 5.63
C GLU A 123 -9.24 -4.72 5.58
N ALA A 124 -10.38 -4.35 5.01
CA ALA A 124 -10.72 -2.97 4.77
C ALA A 124 -11.07 -2.21 6.07
N GLY A 125 -11.55 -2.92 7.10
CA GLY A 125 -12.23 -2.32 8.26
C GLY A 125 -13.75 -2.37 8.12
N LEU A 126 -14.45 -1.97 9.19
CA LEU A 126 -15.91 -1.80 9.19
C LEU A 126 -16.30 -0.38 8.74
N ASP A 127 -17.57 -0.17 8.39
CA ASP A 127 -18.11 1.14 8.01
C ASP A 127 -18.34 2.09 9.22
N ASP A 128 -17.70 1.81 10.36
CA ASP A 128 -17.75 2.65 11.56
C ASP A 128 -16.68 3.75 11.58
N GLY A 129 -16.80 4.65 12.55
CA GLY A 129 -15.84 5.73 12.81
C GLY A 129 -14.70 5.35 13.76
N GLY A 130 -14.54 4.06 14.06
CA GLY A 130 -13.52 3.58 14.98
C GLY A 130 -12.10 3.74 14.42
N PRO A 131 -11.06 3.49 15.24
CA PRO A 131 -9.67 3.59 14.81
C PRO A 131 -9.33 2.61 13.67
N LEU A 132 -10.06 1.51 13.56
CA LEU A 132 -9.93 0.52 12.49
C LEU A 132 -11.07 0.62 11.44
N GLY A 133 -11.80 1.73 11.44
CA GLY A 133 -12.85 2.00 10.47
C GLY A 133 -12.30 2.21 9.06
N LEU A 134 -13.08 1.83 8.05
CA LEU A 134 -12.69 1.85 6.63
C LEU A 134 -12.17 3.21 6.18
N ARG A 135 -12.87 4.30 6.53
CA ARG A 135 -12.49 5.66 6.10
C ARG A 135 -11.11 6.04 6.61
N ARG A 136 -10.83 5.75 7.88
CA ARG A 136 -9.56 6.09 8.52
C ARG A 136 -8.42 5.25 7.95
N ARG A 137 -8.62 3.93 7.81
CA ARG A 137 -7.64 3.02 7.19
C ARG A 137 -7.33 3.39 5.75
N TRP A 138 -8.34 3.74 4.97
CA TRP A 138 -8.17 4.21 3.59
C TRP A 138 -7.34 5.49 3.52
N ALA A 139 -7.65 6.50 4.34
CA ALA A 139 -6.88 7.74 4.39
C ALA A 139 -5.44 7.50 4.86
N LEU A 140 -5.26 6.75 5.95
CA LEU A 140 -3.95 6.43 6.51
C LEU A 140 -3.06 5.71 5.49
N ALA A 141 -3.59 4.67 4.83
CA ALA A 141 -2.86 3.91 3.80
C ALA A 141 -2.25 4.82 2.72
N HIS A 142 -3.00 5.82 2.28
CA HIS A 142 -2.54 6.75 1.26
C HIS A 142 -1.50 7.75 1.76
N THR A 143 -1.65 8.25 2.99
CA THR A 143 -0.63 9.14 3.59
C THR A 143 0.67 8.39 3.90
N LEU A 144 0.59 7.10 4.25
CA LEU A 144 1.74 6.22 4.46
C LEU A 144 2.43 5.82 3.16
N ALA A 145 1.70 5.70 2.06
CA ALA A 145 2.20 5.17 0.81
C ALA A 145 3.53 5.82 0.32
N PRO A 146 3.69 7.15 0.26
CA PRO A 146 4.96 7.78 -0.14
C PRO A 146 6.09 7.55 0.88
N VAL A 147 5.78 7.49 2.18
CA VAL A 147 6.76 7.24 3.25
C VAL A 147 7.33 5.82 3.14
N LEU A 148 6.44 4.84 2.94
CA LEU A 148 6.81 3.44 2.76
C LEU A 148 7.54 3.22 1.43
N ALA A 149 7.11 3.89 0.35
CA ALA A 149 7.79 3.86 -0.94
C ALA A 149 9.25 4.37 -0.82
N ALA A 150 9.46 5.45 -0.08
CA ALA A 150 10.77 5.99 0.21
C ALA A 150 11.61 5.04 1.09
N ALA A 151 11.05 4.56 2.20
CA ALA A 151 11.77 3.69 3.14
C ALA A 151 12.24 2.37 2.50
N PHE A 152 11.45 1.82 1.59
CA PHE A 152 11.73 0.55 0.93
C PHE A 152 12.24 0.69 -0.51
N ALA A 153 12.69 1.88 -0.94
CA ALA A 153 13.23 2.09 -2.27
C ALA A 153 14.47 1.20 -2.51
N ASN A 154 14.47 0.44 -3.60
CA ASN A 154 15.52 -0.53 -3.95
C ASN A 154 15.62 -0.76 -5.47
N ALA A 155 15.51 0.31 -6.27
CA ALA A 155 15.59 0.26 -7.72
C ALA A 155 16.36 1.45 -8.32
N PRO A 156 17.64 1.69 -7.96
CA PRO A 156 18.33 2.90 -8.38
C PRO A 156 19.10 2.78 -9.70
N LEU A 157 19.33 1.57 -10.19
CA LEU A 157 20.22 1.29 -11.32
C LEU A 157 19.46 1.00 -12.61
N ARG A 158 20.10 1.30 -13.73
CA ARG A 158 19.76 0.79 -15.05
C ARG A 158 21.03 0.33 -15.76
N HIS A 159 21.10 -0.95 -16.10
CA HIS A 159 22.27 -1.64 -16.66
C HIS A 159 23.53 -1.35 -15.83
N GLY A 160 23.42 -1.48 -14.52
CA GLY A 160 24.48 -1.21 -13.55
C GLY A 160 24.82 0.27 -13.32
N ARG A 161 24.15 1.21 -14.00
CA ARG A 161 24.43 2.65 -13.87
C ARG A 161 23.36 3.38 -13.07
N PRO A 162 23.71 4.33 -12.19
CA PRO A 162 22.73 5.14 -11.47
C PRO A 162 21.79 5.89 -12.41
N THR A 163 20.49 5.87 -12.09
CA THR A 163 19.44 6.55 -12.87
C THR A 163 19.14 7.97 -12.38
N GLY A 164 19.67 8.35 -11.22
CA GLY A 164 19.27 9.55 -10.49
C GLY A 164 18.00 9.37 -9.65
N TRP A 165 17.40 8.17 -9.64
CA TRP A 165 16.27 7.81 -8.78
C TRP A 165 16.69 6.73 -7.79
N ARG A 166 16.05 6.67 -6.63
CA ARG A 166 16.21 5.55 -5.69
C ARG A 166 15.24 4.42 -5.96
N SER A 167 14.09 4.73 -6.54
CA SER A 167 13.18 3.74 -7.07
C SER A 167 12.62 4.13 -8.44
N VAL A 168 13.20 3.53 -9.48
CA VAL A 168 12.62 3.53 -10.83
C VAL A 168 11.21 2.94 -10.83
N ARG A 169 10.94 1.91 -10.01
CA ARG A 169 9.60 1.31 -9.89
C ARG A 169 8.56 2.35 -9.46
N GLN A 170 8.88 3.17 -8.48
CA GLN A 170 8.00 4.25 -8.03
C GLN A 170 7.95 5.42 -9.02
N ALA A 171 9.06 5.71 -9.72
CA ALA A 171 9.13 6.77 -10.72
C ALA A 171 8.11 6.59 -11.85
N LEU A 172 7.85 5.35 -12.28
CA LEU A 172 6.88 5.00 -13.35
C LEU A 172 5.43 5.37 -13.02
N ARG A 173 5.12 5.65 -11.75
CA ARG A 173 3.76 5.90 -11.27
C ARG A 173 3.61 7.18 -10.45
N ARG A 174 4.65 8.02 -10.41
CA ARG A 174 4.67 9.27 -9.64
C ARG A 174 3.57 10.26 -10.05
N ASP A 175 3.12 10.17 -11.30
CA ASP A 175 2.08 11.04 -11.89
C ASP A 175 0.67 10.45 -11.75
N LEU A 176 0.52 9.27 -11.13
CA LEU A 176 -0.81 8.73 -10.84
C LEU A 176 -1.53 9.63 -9.83
N PRO A 177 -2.86 9.83 -9.98
CA PRO A 177 -3.63 10.61 -9.02
C PRO A 177 -3.45 10.09 -7.60
N VAL A 178 -3.04 10.97 -6.69
CA VAL A 178 -3.00 10.68 -5.26
C VAL A 178 -4.43 10.66 -4.74
N LEU A 179 -4.77 9.57 -4.07
CA LEU A 179 -5.98 9.43 -3.26
C LEU A 179 -5.59 9.47 -1.77
N PRO A 180 -6.52 9.70 -0.83
CA PRO A 180 -7.73 10.50 -1.07
C PRO A 180 -7.32 11.86 -1.65
N PRO A 181 -8.18 12.51 -2.44
CA PRO A 181 -7.84 13.82 -2.99
C PRO A 181 -7.46 14.77 -1.84
N GLY A 182 -6.39 15.55 -2.04
CA GLY A 182 -5.93 16.55 -1.08
C GLY A 182 -6.99 17.61 -0.76
N PRO A 183 -6.68 18.57 0.14
CA PRO A 183 -7.63 19.47 0.82
C PRO A 183 -8.46 20.45 -0.05
N SER A 184 -8.42 20.31 -1.37
CA SER A 184 -9.33 20.98 -2.32
C SER A 184 -10.78 20.46 -2.29
N ALA A 185 -11.08 19.44 -1.48
CA ALA A 185 -12.46 19.04 -1.23
C ALA A 185 -13.20 20.14 -0.44
N PRO A 186 -14.37 20.62 -0.91
CA PRO A 186 -15.13 21.65 -0.22
C PRO A 186 -15.52 21.20 1.20
N PRO A 187 -15.65 22.14 2.16
CA PRO A 187 -16.20 21.82 3.47
C PRO A 187 -17.61 21.24 3.30
N CYS A 188 -17.95 20.27 4.15
CA CYS A 188 -19.26 19.63 4.10
C CYS A 188 -20.34 20.63 4.54
N GLU A 189 -21.32 20.89 3.69
CA GLU A 189 -22.57 21.55 4.07
C GLU A 189 -23.30 20.65 5.10
N PRO A 190 -23.77 21.18 6.23
CA PRO A 190 -24.48 20.40 7.24
C PRO A 190 -25.88 20.03 6.75
N GLY A 191 -25.99 18.98 5.91
CA GLY A 191 -27.26 18.55 5.31
C GLY A 191 -27.46 17.04 5.13
N ASP A 192 -26.41 16.24 5.01
CA ASP A 192 -26.55 14.80 4.71
C ASP A 192 -26.67 13.92 5.96
N ARG A 193 -27.83 14.02 6.62
CA ARG A 193 -28.32 13.02 7.60
C ARG A 193 -29.34 12.04 6.99
N ARG A 194 -29.30 11.76 5.68
CA ARG A 194 -30.34 10.96 5.02
C ARG A 194 -30.12 9.44 4.99
N THR A 195 -29.11 8.89 5.66
CA THR A 195 -28.93 7.42 5.71
C THR A 195 -28.75 6.83 7.12
N ALA A 196 -28.99 7.59 8.18
CA ALA A 196 -29.15 7.01 9.51
C ALA A 196 -30.63 6.65 9.73
N GLY A 197 -30.96 5.36 9.70
CA GLY A 197 -32.26 4.86 10.18
C GLY A 197 -32.50 5.30 11.63
N PRO A 198 -33.76 5.40 12.09
CA PRO A 198 -34.07 6.03 13.37
C PRO A 198 -33.46 5.20 14.51
N ALA A 199 -32.49 5.78 15.21
CA ALA A 199 -32.07 5.30 16.51
C ALA A 199 -33.24 5.51 17.48
N GLN A 200 -33.81 4.42 17.98
CA GLN A 200 -34.81 4.47 19.03
C GLN A 200 -34.16 4.99 20.30
N ASP A 201 -34.69 6.10 20.82
CA ASP A 201 -34.32 6.69 22.11
C ASP A 201 -34.53 5.66 23.22
N LEU A 202 -33.44 5.20 23.83
CA LEU A 202 -33.46 4.52 25.13
C LEU A 202 -32.99 5.52 26.19
N PRO A 203 -33.77 5.78 27.26
CA PRO A 203 -33.42 6.80 28.23
C PRO A 203 -32.21 6.41 29.07
N ALA A 204 -31.28 7.34 29.23
CA ALA A 204 -30.11 7.21 30.09
C ALA A 204 -30.51 7.07 31.58
N PRO A 205 -29.91 6.15 32.36
CA PRO A 205 -30.11 6.11 33.79
C PRO A 205 -29.32 7.22 34.49
N ARG A 206 -29.98 7.88 35.44
CA ARG A 206 -29.45 8.97 36.28
C ARG A 206 -28.38 8.45 37.25
N ALA A 207 -27.40 9.32 37.48
CA ALA A 207 -26.22 9.15 38.32
C ALA A 207 -26.50 8.86 39.80
N ALA A 208 -25.58 8.12 40.43
CA ALA A 208 -25.30 8.19 41.86
C ALA A 208 -23.84 8.67 42.02
N GLN A 209 -23.68 9.83 42.67
CA GLN A 209 -22.39 10.42 43.04
C GLN A 209 -21.98 9.90 44.42
N THR A 210 -20.70 9.52 44.60
CA THR A 210 -20.01 9.66 45.89
C THR A 210 -18.48 9.54 45.73
N GLY A 211 -17.74 10.54 46.23
CA GLY A 211 -16.37 10.39 46.74
C GLY A 211 -15.23 11.02 45.92
N PRO A 212 -14.37 11.89 46.50
CA PRO A 212 -13.35 12.64 45.77
C PRO A 212 -12.01 11.90 45.72
N ALA A 213 -11.37 11.87 44.57
CA ALA A 213 -9.95 11.56 44.45
C ALA A 213 -9.28 12.62 43.57
N GLN A 214 -8.31 13.31 44.15
CA GLN A 214 -7.46 14.31 43.51
C GLN A 214 -6.68 13.65 42.37
N GLY A 215 -6.87 14.16 41.16
CA GLY A 215 -6.12 13.77 39.96
C GLY A 215 -5.84 15.00 39.11
N LEU A 216 -4.56 15.22 38.82
CA LEU A 216 -4.00 16.28 37.98
C LEU A 216 -4.84 16.56 36.71
N PRO A 217 -4.92 17.82 36.23
CA PRO A 217 -5.62 18.13 34.99
C PRO A 217 -4.89 17.52 33.78
N ILE A 218 -5.52 16.52 33.15
CA ILE A 218 -5.19 16.11 31.79
C ILE A 218 -5.67 17.25 30.87
N PRO A 219 -4.82 17.83 30.00
CA PRO A 219 -5.28 18.81 29.04
C PRO A 219 -6.30 18.14 28.11
N ARG A 220 -7.55 18.64 28.14
CA ARG A 220 -8.56 18.34 27.12
C ARG A 220 -7.98 18.73 25.78
N ALA A 221 -7.81 17.76 24.89
CA ALA A 221 -7.49 18.00 23.49
C ALA A 221 -8.49 19.05 22.97
N ALA A 222 -7.94 20.16 22.46
CA ALA A 222 -8.74 21.21 21.84
C ALA A 222 -9.60 20.58 20.74
N ALA A 223 -10.89 20.90 20.74
CA ALA A 223 -11.84 20.42 19.77
C ALA A 223 -11.31 20.70 18.36
N SER A 224 -11.09 19.62 17.61
CA SER A 224 -10.68 19.62 16.22
C SER A 224 -11.61 20.54 15.41
N GLY A 225 -11.04 21.36 14.53
CA GLY A 225 -11.79 22.16 13.57
C GLY A 225 -12.74 21.31 12.71
N PRO A 226 -13.60 21.95 11.87
CA PRO A 226 -14.68 21.24 11.18
C PRO A 226 -14.14 20.04 10.40
N ALA A 227 -14.64 18.85 10.74
CA ALA A 227 -14.32 17.60 10.09
C ALA A 227 -14.70 17.71 8.61
N ARG A 228 -13.69 17.80 7.73
CA ARG A 228 -13.89 17.74 6.28
C ARG A 228 -14.49 16.38 5.97
N CYS A 229 -15.58 16.33 5.20
CA CYS A 229 -16.13 15.05 4.77
C CYS A 229 -15.13 14.38 3.83
N ALA A 230 -14.34 13.46 4.36
CA ALA A 230 -13.56 12.56 3.55
C ALA A 230 -14.53 11.82 2.60
N THR A 231 -14.33 11.98 1.30
CA THR A 231 -15.07 11.25 0.26
C THR A 231 -15.15 9.78 0.64
N ASP A 232 -16.34 9.19 0.52
CA ASP A 232 -16.53 7.77 0.76
C ASP A 232 -15.47 6.93 -0.02
N PRO A 233 -14.73 6.01 0.63
CA PRO A 233 -13.65 5.25 -0.01
C PRO A 233 -14.07 4.49 -1.25
N ARG A 234 -15.31 3.95 -1.28
CA ARG A 234 -15.82 3.20 -2.45
C ARG A 234 -16.07 4.15 -3.62
N THR A 235 -16.62 5.33 -3.32
CA THR A 235 -16.84 6.40 -4.31
C THR A 235 -15.50 6.96 -4.83
N ALA A 236 -14.54 7.21 -3.94
CA ALA A 236 -13.20 7.68 -4.32
C ALA A 236 -12.46 6.67 -5.21
N TRP A 237 -12.54 5.38 -4.88
CA TRP A 237 -11.99 4.31 -5.70
C TRP A 237 -12.67 4.23 -7.06
N SER A 238 -14.00 4.25 -7.10
CA SER A 238 -14.76 4.21 -8.35
C SER A 238 -14.39 5.36 -9.29
N ALA A 239 -14.33 6.60 -8.76
CA ALA A 239 -13.91 7.77 -9.51
C ALA A 239 -12.48 7.65 -10.07
N TYR A 240 -11.55 7.08 -9.29
CA TYR A 240 -10.19 6.80 -9.76
C TYR A 240 -10.18 5.79 -10.91
N VAL A 241 -10.88 4.66 -10.76
CA VAL A 241 -10.95 3.62 -11.80
C VAL A 241 -11.55 4.18 -13.10
N MET A 242 -12.58 5.02 -12.99
CA MET A 242 -13.23 5.66 -14.13
C MET A 242 -12.31 6.66 -14.85
N LYS A 243 -11.48 7.41 -14.10
CA LYS A 243 -10.52 8.37 -14.65
C LYS A 243 -9.25 7.70 -15.20
N ALA A 244 -8.91 6.50 -14.71
CA ALA A 244 -7.69 5.81 -15.13
C ALA A 244 -7.71 5.48 -16.63
N PRO A 245 -6.56 5.65 -17.34
CA PRO A 245 -6.48 5.35 -18.75
C PRO A 245 -6.66 3.85 -19.00
N THR A 246 -7.31 3.53 -20.11
CA THR A 246 -7.42 2.16 -20.64
C THR A 246 -6.24 1.87 -21.58
N GLY A 247 -6.17 0.67 -22.14
CA GLY A 247 -5.16 0.33 -23.17
C GLY A 247 -5.18 1.21 -24.43
N THR A 248 -6.22 2.03 -24.62
CA THR A 248 -6.32 3.02 -25.72
C THR A 248 -5.73 4.39 -25.36
N GLY A 249 -5.23 4.58 -24.14
CA GLY A 249 -4.77 5.88 -23.62
C GLY A 249 -5.88 6.81 -23.14
N ARG A 250 -7.14 6.62 -23.57
CA ARG A 250 -8.32 7.35 -23.04
C ARG A 250 -8.80 6.76 -21.73
N SER A 251 -9.36 7.60 -20.85
CA SER A 251 -9.99 7.14 -19.61
C SER A 251 -11.18 6.23 -19.88
N LEU A 252 -11.52 5.36 -18.92
CA LEU A 252 -12.70 4.51 -19.04
C LEU A 252 -13.98 5.36 -19.20
N ARG A 253 -14.08 6.44 -18.44
CA ARG A 253 -15.17 7.42 -18.51
C ARG A 253 -15.31 8.03 -19.91
N ASP A 254 -14.21 8.50 -20.50
CA ASP A 254 -14.25 9.11 -21.84
C ASP A 254 -14.67 8.10 -22.91
N ARG A 255 -14.27 6.83 -22.76
CA ARG A 255 -14.70 5.77 -23.67
C ARG A 255 -16.20 5.52 -23.59
N LEU A 256 -16.76 5.45 -22.38
CA LEU A 256 -18.20 5.28 -22.17
C LEU A 256 -18.99 6.48 -22.73
N ARG A 257 -18.51 7.70 -22.49
CA ARG A 257 -19.11 8.94 -23.05
C ARG A 257 -19.03 8.99 -24.58
N ALA A 258 -17.97 8.42 -25.16
CA ALA A 258 -17.84 8.27 -26.61
C ALA A 258 -18.65 7.09 -27.19
N GLY A 259 -19.50 6.43 -26.39
CA GLY A 259 -20.39 5.36 -26.85
C GLY A 259 -19.73 3.98 -26.96
N ALA A 260 -18.60 3.75 -26.29
CA ALA A 260 -17.98 2.43 -26.26
C ALA A 260 -18.92 1.38 -25.65
N ARG A 261 -19.12 0.27 -26.36
CA ARG A 261 -19.89 -0.87 -25.87
C ARG A 261 -18.98 -1.80 -25.06
N LEU A 262 -19.02 -1.66 -23.74
CA LEU A 262 -18.23 -2.48 -22.81
C LEU A 262 -19.11 -3.53 -22.13
N ALA A 263 -18.55 -4.72 -21.92
CA ALA A 263 -19.12 -5.75 -21.07
C ALA A 263 -18.53 -5.70 -19.66
N GLU A 264 -19.15 -6.39 -18.69
CA GLU A 264 -18.58 -6.52 -17.34
C GLU A 264 -17.17 -7.14 -17.34
N THR A 265 -16.89 -8.04 -18.29
CA THR A 265 -15.56 -8.63 -18.46
C THR A 265 -14.50 -7.58 -18.83
N ASP A 266 -14.87 -6.52 -19.55
CA ASP A 266 -13.99 -5.40 -19.83
C ASP A 266 -13.73 -4.55 -18.58
N LEU A 267 -14.74 -4.36 -17.73
CA LEU A 267 -14.59 -3.67 -16.44
C LEU A 267 -13.68 -4.46 -15.49
N HIS A 268 -13.85 -5.79 -15.43
CA HIS A 268 -12.96 -6.67 -14.68
C HIS A 268 -11.52 -6.61 -15.20
N ARG A 269 -11.33 -6.64 -16.53
CA ARG A 269 -10.00 -6.51 -17.15
C ARG A 269 -9.36 -5.15 -16.85
N HIS A 270 -10.13 -4.06 -16.95
CA HIS A 270 -9.67 -2.71 -16.63
C HIS A 270 -9.23 -2.63 -15.18
N LEU A 271 -10.09 -3.04 -14.25
CA LEU A 271 -9.80 -3.08 -12.83
C LEU A 271 -8.52 -3.89 -12.55
N ALA A 272 -8.40 -5.09 -13.12
CA ALA A 272 -7.25 -5.98 -12.96
C ALA A 272 -5.95 -5.48 -13.60
N ALA A 273 -6.00 -4.47 -14.48
CA ALA A 273 -4.82 -3.86 -15.09
C ALA A 273 -4.23 -2.71 -14.24
N LEU A 274 -5.04 -2.07 -13.39
CA LEU A 274 -4.60 -0.94 -12.58
C LEU A 274 -3.59 -1.34 -11.51
N ARG A 275 -2.56 -0.52 -11.31
CA ARG A 275 -1.50 -0.73 -10.29
C ARG A 275 -1.24 0.54 -9.46
N PRO A 276 -2.26 1.16 -8.84
CA PRO A 276 -2.01 2.28 -7.93
C PRO A 276 -1.24 1.81 -6.68
N PRO A 277 -0.57 2.73 -5.97
CA PRO A 277 0.05 2.48 -4.66
C PRO A 277 -0.87 1.85 -3.63
N VAL A 278 -2.14 2.25 -3.63
CA VAL A 278 -3.17 1.76 -2.73
C VAL A 278 -4.41 1.46 -3.57
N ALA A 279 -4.99 0.28 -3.39
CA ALA A 279 -6.13 -0.17 -4.17
C ALA A 279 -7.23 -0.79 -3.31
N ALA A 280 -8.46 -0.71 -3.83
CA ALA A 280 -9.62 -1.40 -3.28
C ALA A 280 -9.93 -2.65 -4.14
N ARG A 281 -9.73 -3.83 -3.57
CA ARG A 281 -9.80 -5.15 -4.26
C ARG A 281 -10.76 -6.12 -3.60
N GLY A 282 -11.80 -5.61 -2.94
CA GLY A 282 -12.56 -6.30 -1.90
C GLY A 282 -11.86 -6.26 -0.54
N HIS A 283 -10.60 -5.86 -0.52
CA HIS A 283 -9.76 -5.65 0.65
C HIS A 283 -8.87 -4.43 0.38
N LEU A 284 -8.13 -3.96 1.38
CA LEU A 284 -7.16 -2.89 1.24
C LEU A 284 -5.83 -3.46 0.74
N GLU A 285 -5.42 -3.09 -0.47
CA GLU A 285 -4.16 -3.54 -1.09
C GLU A 285 -3.13 -2.41 -1.09
N ILE A 286 -1.95 -2.66 -0.53
CA ILE A 286 -0.82 -1.72 -0.46
C ILE A 286 0.33 -2.27 -1.31
N ASP A 287 0.72 -1.52 -2.34
CA ASP A 287 1.73 -1.91 -3.33
C ASP A 287 2.83 -0.84 -3.44
N VAL A 288 3.60 -0.61 -2.37
CA VAL A 288 4.53 0.53 -2.29
C VAL A 288 5.99 0.15 -2.11
N ALA A 289 6.27 -1.03 -1.57
CA ALA A 289 7.62 -1.49 -1.34
C ALA A 289 8.21 -2.09 -2.62
N ASP A 290 9.44 -1.70 -2.95
CA ASP A 290 10.24 -2.40 -3.95
C ASP A 290 10.64 -3.79 -3.44
N ARG A 291 11.05 -4.68 -4.35
CA ARG A 291 11.65 -5.96 -3.97
C ARG A 291 12.83 -5.71 -3.04
N GLN A 292 12.77 -6.28 -1.84
CA GLN A 292 13.85 -6.23 -0.85
C GLN A 292 14.81 -7.40 -1.05
N PRO A 293 16.11 -7.29 -0.72
CA PRO A 293 17.05 -8.40 -0.84
C PRO A 293 16.76 -9.52 0.17
N GLY A 294 17.00 -10.78 -0.23
CA GLY A 294 16.87 -11.95 0.64
C GLY A 294 15.52 -12.02 1.36
N ASN A 295 15.57 -12.16 2.70
CA ASN A 295 14.41 -12.19 3.59
C ASN A 295 13.89 -10.80 3.99
N GLY A 296 14.45 -9.72 3.45
CA GLY A 296 14.06 -8.33 3.76
C GLY A 296 12.61 -8.00 3.43
N TRP A 297 11.93 -8.81 2.59
CA TRP A 297 10.51 -8.64 2.26
C TRP A 297 9.58 -8.79 3.48
N ARG A 298 10.05 -9.42 4.57
CA ARG A 298 9.30 -9.56 5.83
C ARG A 298 9.09 -8.21 6.51
N VAL A 299 10.04 -7.27 6.36
CA VAL A 299 9.99 -5.95 7.00
C VAL A 299 8.87 -5.07 6.45
N PRO A 300 8.70 -4.84 5.13
CA PRO A 300 7.56 -4.07 4.64
C PRO A 300 6.22 -4.73 4.97
N ALA A 301 6.13 -6.07 4.94
CA ALA A 301 4.92 -6.76 5.37
C ALA A 301 4.59 -6.49 6.85
N ALA A 302 5.59 -6.54 7.73
CA ALA A 302 5.42 -6.28 9.15
C ALA A 302 5.02 -4.83 9.45
N VAL A 303 5.75 -3.86 8.87
CA VAL A 303 5.49 -2.43 9.09
C VAL A 303 4.11 -2.04 8.58
N ILE A 304 3.73 -2.44 7.37
CA ILE A 304 2.43 -2.09 6.79
C ILE A 304 1.29 -2.67 7.62
N THR A 305 1.40 -3.95 8.01
CA THR A 305 0.38 -4.61 8.84
C THR A 305 0.27 -3.94 10.20
N ALA A 306 1.40 -3.67 10.87
CA ALA A 306 1.41 -3.05 12.19
C ALA A 306 0.79 -1.64 12.19
N LEU A 307 1.16 -0.81 11.22
CA LEU A 307 0.68 0.57 11.13
C LEU A 307 -0.81 0.68 10.79
N LEU A 308 -1.37 -0.30 10.08
CA LEU A 308 -2.79 -0.28 9.72
C LEU A 308 -3.66 -1.01 10.75
N ASP A 309 -3.20 -2.13 11.32
CA ASP A 309 -4.03 -3.03 12.14
C ASP A 309 -3.91 -2.80 13.65
N ASP A 310 -2.86 -2.14 14.15
CA ASP A 310 -2.78 -1.72 15.56
C ASP A 310 -3.35 -0.29 15.73
N PRO A 311 -4.40 -0.09 16.54
CA PRO A 311 -5.03 1.22 16.71
C PRO A 311 -4.09 2.34 17.17
N ARG A 312 -3.11 2.04 18.02
CA ARG A 312 -2.18 3.06 18.55
C ARG A 312 -1.13 3.42 17.52
N ALA A 313 -0.58 2.43 16.81
CA ALA A 313 0.35 2.69 15.72
C ALA A 313 -0.33 3.43 14.56
N ALA A 314 -1.60 3.15 14.27
CA ALA A 314 -2.37 3.89 13.29
C ALA A 314 -2.53 5.38 13.68
N GLU A 315 -2.82 5.66 14.95
CA GLU A 315 -2.88 7.03 15.49
C GLU A 315 -1.54 7.77 15.40
N GLU A 316 -0.46 7.13 15.83
CA GLU A 316 0.90 7.69 15.76
C GLU A 316 1.34 7.94 14.31
N ALA A 317 1.03 7.01 13.41
CA ALA A 317 1.33 7.15 11.99
C ALA A 317 0.52 8.27 11.34
N GLU A 318 -0.77 8.38 11.64
CA GLU A 318 -1.62 9.47 11.13
C GLU A 318 -1.08 10.84 11.56
N ALA A 319 -0.69 10.98 12.83
CA ALA A 319 -0.06 12.20 13.32
C ALA A 319 1.27 12.50 12.60
N ALA A 320 2.10 11.47 12.38
CA ALA A 320 3.39 11.60 11.72
C ALA A 320 3.27 11.98 10.23
N THR A 321 2.19 11.57 9.55
CA THR A 321 2.01 11.79 8.10
C THR A 321 1.00 12.88 7.74
N ALA A 322 0.29 13.47 8.72
CA ALA A 322 -0.78 14.44 8.47
C ALA A 322 -0.35 15.62 7.58
N HIS A 323 0.87 16.14 7.78
CA HIS A 323 1.41 17.29 7.03
C HIS A 323 1.79 16.95 5.58
N LEU A 324 1.94 15.67 5.23
CA LEU A 324 2.41 15.25 3.91
C LEU A 324 1.38 15.50 2.81
N ALA A 325 0.10 15.61 3.14
CA ALA A 325 -0.96 15.83 2.15
C ALA A 325 -0.78 17.14 1.35
N ASP A 326 -0.09 18.11 1.94
CA ASP A 326 0.16 19.43 1.36
C ASP A 326 1.56 19.55 0.71
N GLU A 327 2.37 18.51 0.77
CA GLU A 327 3.74 18.53 0.25
C GLU A 327 3.78 18.48 -1.28
N PRO A 328 4.41 19.46 -1.94
CA PRO A 328 4.46 19.50 -3.39
C PRO A 328 5.35 18.38 -3.93
N ARG A 329 4.88 17.73 -5.01
CA ARG A 329 5.61 16.68 -5.74
C ARG A 329 6.07 15.54 -4.83
N LEU A 330 5.32 15.24 -3.78
CA LEU A 330 5.69 14.25 -2.75
C LEU A 330 6.07 12.89 -3.34
N TRP A 331 5.31 12.39 -4.32
CA TRP A 331 5.62 11.10 -4.98
C TRP A 331 6.88 11.13 -5.83
N GLU A 332 7.17 12.25 -6.50
CA GLU A 332 8.42 12.42 -7.23
C GLU A 332 9.61 12.39 -6.26
N ARG A 333 9.52 13.14 -5.15
CA ARG A 333 10.53 13.17 -4.08
C ARG A 333 10.70 11.79 -3.44
N ALA A 334 9.61 11.09 -3.12
CA ALA A 334 9.66 9.74 -2.55
C ALA A 334 10.36 8.74 -3.47
N ALA A 335 10.12 8.81 -4.79
CA ALA A 335 10.76 7.93 -5.76
C ALA A 335 12.22 8.33 -6.05
N ARG A 336 12.52 9.64 -6.14
CA ARG A 336 13.84 10.16 -6.50
C ARG A 336 14.79 10.18 -5.32
N ASP A 337 14.40 10.89 -4.26
CA ASP A 337 15.22 11.23 -3.11
C ASP A 337 15.02 10.25 -1.94
N ALA A 338 13.89 9.55 -1.91
CA ALA A 338 13.52 8.61 -0.86
C ALA A 338 13.77 9.19 0.55
N LEU A 339 14.50 8.50 1.43
CA LEU A 339 14.77 8.98 2.79
C LEU A 339 15.91 10.00 2.91
N THR A 340 16.56 10.39 1.80
CA THR A 340 17.42 11.59 1.83
C THR A 340 16.60 12.89 1.84
N ASP A 341 15.31 12.79 1.50
CA ASP A 341 14.36 13.85 1.76
C ASP A 341 14.06 13.94 3.27
N PRO A 342 14.35 15.08 3.93
CA PRO A 342 14.25 15.19 5.38
C PRO A 342 12.80 15.11 5.90
N VAL A 343 11.81 15.52 5.08
CA VAL A 343 10.39 15.47 5.44
C VAL A 343 9.93 14.01 5.49
N LEU A 344 10.21 13.25 4.42
CA LEU A 344 9.91 11.82 4.37
C LEU A 344 10.69 11.02 5.43
N ALA A 345 11.97 11.37 5.66
CA ALA A 345 12.79 10.73 6.69
C ALA A 345 12.25 10.93 8.10
N GLY A 346 11.75 12.14 8.41
CA GLY A 346 11.11 12.45 9.69
C GLY A 346 9.88 11.58 9.93
N ALA A 347 8.97 11.55 8.96
CA ALA A 347 7.77 10.73 9.03
C ALA A 347 8.11 9.23 9.12
N ALA A 348 9.06 8.75 8.31
CA ALA A 348 9.49 7.35 8.33
C ALA A 348 10.02 6.92 9.70
N ARG A 349 10.88 7.73 10.35
CA ARG A 349 11.38 7.41 11.70
C ARG A 349 10.25 7.24 12.71
N ALA A 350 9.28 8.16 12.72
CA ALA A 350 8.13 8.06 13.61
C ALA A 350 7.28 6.81 13.32
N CYS A 351 6.98 6.54 12.05
CA CYS A 351 6.22 5.35 11.65
C CYS A 351 6.93 4.03 12.02
N PHE A 352 8.26 3.94 11.85
CA PHE A 352 9.00 2.71 12.19
C PHE A 352 9.06 2.46 13.71
N VAL A 353 9.16 3.53 14.53
CA VAL A 353 9.05 3.42 15.99
C VAL A 353 7.65 2.92 16.39
N ALA A 354 6.60 3.51 15.82
CA ALA A 354 5.21 3.09 16.06
C ALA A 354 4.97 1.63 15.67
N ALA A 355 5.48 1.21 14.51
CA ALA A 355 5.40 -0.16 14.03
C ALA A 355 6.12 -1.14 14.97
N TYR A 356 7.34 -0.83 15.42
CA TYR A 356 8.07 -1.67 16.36
C TYR A 356 7.31 -1.85 17.67
N ALA A 357 6.76 -0.75 18.22
CA ALA A 357 5.97 -0.79 19.44
C ALA A 357 4.69 -1.62 19.29
N ALA A 358 4.02 -1.56 18.13
CA ALA A 358 2.87 -2.40 17.81
C ALA A 358 3.24 -3.89 17.75
N LEU A 359 4.30 -4.25 17.02
CA LEU A 359 4.74 -5.64 16.92
C LEU A 359 5.11 -6.21 18.30
N ALA A 360 5.70 -5.40 19.17
CA ALA A 360 5.99 -5.79 20.56
C ALA A 360 4.70 -6.07 21.36
N ARG A 361 3.68 -5.21 21.26
CA ARG A 361 2.37 -5.42 21.91
C ARG A 361 1.65 -6.66 21.39
N GLN A 362 1.76 -6.94 20.10
CA GLN A 362 1.13 -8.08 19.43
C GLN A 362 1.82 -9.42 19.73
N GLY A 363 2.94 -9.41 20.46
CA GLY A 363 3.68 -10.64 20.78
C GLY A 363 4.35 -11.29 19.57
N VAL A 364 4.66 -10.50 18.54
CA VAL A 364 5.36 -10.95 17.33
C VAL A 364 6.76 -11.45 17.70
N SER A 365 7.23 -12.45 16.95
CA SER A 365 8.50 -13.13 17.19
C SER A 365 9.67 -12.15 17.33
N ARG A 366 10.60 -12.50 18.22
CA ARG A 366 11.81 -11.70 18.44
C ARG A 366 12.62 -11.55 17.15
N GLU A 367 12.73 -12.62 16.36
CA GLU A 367 13.43 -12.61 15.06
C GLU A 367 12.91 -11.49 14.15
N LEU A 368 11.59 -11.34 14.02
CA LEU A 368 11.01 -10.30 13.16
C LEU A 368 11.19 -8.90 13.74
N ARG A 369 11.09 -8.74 15.07
CA ARG A 369 11.33 -7.46 15.73
C ARG A 369 12.79 -7.03 15.61
N ASP A 370 13.73 -7.96 15.77
CA ASP A 370 15.16 -7.71 15.61
C ASP A 370 15.46 -7.33 14.15
N ALA A 371 14.88 -8.04 13.16
CA ALA A 371 15.01 -7.67 11.75
C ALA A 371 14.46 -6.26 11.42
N LEU A 372 13.36 -5.85 12.06
CA LEU A 372 12.84 -4.48 11.93
C LEU A 372 13.76 -3.45 12.58
N ALA A 373 14.29 -3.75 13.77
CA ALA A 373 15.24 -2.87 14.46
C ALA A 373 16.51 -2.67 13.61
N ASP A 374 17.09 -3.76 13.11
CA ASP A 374 18.27 -3.74 12.24
C ASP A 374 18.03 -2.91 10.98
N PHE A 375 16.87 -3.09 10.33
CA PHE A 375 16.48 -2.28 9.17
C PHE A 375 16.34 -0.80 9.54
N THR A 376 15.74 -0.51 10.70
CA THR A 376 15.56 0.86 11.19
C THR A 376 16.90 1.54 11.45
N GLU A 377 17.82 0.87 12.13
CA GLU A 377 19.15 1.42 12.45
C GLU A 377 20.05 1.59 11.23
N THR A 378 19.98 0.63 10.30
CA THR A 378 20.80 0.63 9.08
C THR A 378 20.35 1.70 8.09
N TYR A 379 19.03 1.85 7.91
CA TYR A 379 18.46 2.68 6.86
C TYR A 379 17.71 3.90 7.43
N VAL A 380 16.55 3.67 8.05
CA VAL A 380 15.58 4.74 8.39
C VAL A 380 16.15 5.78 9.36
N GLY A 381 16.87 5.33 10.40
CA GLY A 381 17.52 6.17 11.38
C GLY A 381 18.63 7.05 10.77
N ARG A 382 19.22 6.61 9.67
CA ARG A 382 20.29 7.33 8.95
C ARG A 382 19.79 8.15 7.77
N GLY A 383 18.47 8.20 7.52
CA GLY A 383 17.93 8.84 6.32
C GLY A 383 18.36 8.14 5.02
N ARG A 384 18.56 6.82 5.09
CA ARG A 384 18.95 5.97 3.95
C ARG A 384 17.86 4.96 3.63
N CYS A 385 17.97 4.32 2.48
CA CYS A 385 17.18 3.16 2.09
C CYS A 385 18.06 2.12 1.36
N PRO A 386 17.58 0.89 1.09
CA PRO A 386 18.37 -0.15 0.42
C PRO A 386 18.99 0.26 -0.93
N ALA A 387 18.35 1.18 -1.67
CA ALA A 387 18.91 1.76 -2.88
C ALA A 387 20.28 2.42 -2.65
N ASP A 388 20.54 3.02 -1.50
CA ASP A 388 21.83 3.67 -1.22
C ASP A 388 22.99 2.68 -1.19
N ASP A 389 22.75 1.43 -0.77
CA ASP A 389 23.79 0.38 -0.77
C ASP A 389 24.12 -0.12 -2.19
N LEU A 390 23.16 -0.06 -3.11
CA LEU A 390 23.40 -0.33 -4.53
C LEU A 390 24.16 0.82 -5.19
N LEU A 391 23.84 2.06 -4.81
CA LEU A 391 24.54 3.26 -5.29
C LEU A 391 25.99 3.31 -4.78
N ASP A 392 26.22 3.00 -3.51
CA ASP A 392 27.56 2.94 -2.92
C ASP A 392 28.43 1.87 -3.60
N ARG A 393 27.87 0.69 -3.86
CA ARG A 393 28.55 -0.38 -4.63
C ARG A 393 28.86 0.06 -6.06
N ALA A 394 27.91 0.68 -6.77
CA ALA A 394 28.12 1.18 -8.12
C ALA A 394 29.18 2.30 -8.18
N ALA A 395 29.36 3.04 -7.08
CA ALA A 395 30.40 4.07 -6.93
C ALA A 395 31.74 3.53 -6.40
N GLY A 396 31.86 2.22 -6.11
CA GLY A 396 33.07 1.60 -5.56
C GLY A 396 33.39 2.01 -4.11
N ARG A 397 32.37 2.37 -3.31
CA ARG A 397 32.53 2.82 -1.92
C ARG A 397 32.43 1.71 -0.88
N VAL A 398 32.10 0.48 -1.30
CA VAL A 398 31.90 -0.71 -0.46
C VAL A 398 32.50 -1.93 -1.15
#